data_AF-A0AAN4YKJ0-F1
#
_entry.id   AF-A0AAN4YKJ0-F1
#
_cell.length_a   1.000
_cell.length_b   1.000
_cell.length_c   1.000
_cell.angle_alpha   90.00
_cell.angle_beta   90.00
_cell.angle_gamma   90.00
#
_symmetry.space_group_name_H-M   'P 1'
#
loop_
_entity.id
_entity.type
_entity.pdbx_description
1 polymer ?
#
loop_
_entity_poly.entity_id
_entity_poly.type
_entity_poly.pdbx_seq_one_letter_code
_entity_poly.pdbx_strand_id
1 'polypeptide(L)'
;MPTYFQVVRGASATVSGVLSLPIAIGVPVAVMCGSSATSLLGYYNPFMIITGILTPIAAGLLTSLSVEQSLTSLLCYQALLGVGAGVGFQGPQVAAQTILPVNDSPMGIALIIFAQNFGPALFVSIVQTVFTGQLLTRLGSLLPNLDTYSLSAMGMSDLEKYVPSADIPRVIEGYDKALTTAFFLPVGLACASMIGALGMEWRSVKRKDV
;
A
#
# COMPACT_ATOMS: atom_id res chain seq x y z
N MET A 1 -8.03 0.49 0.80
CA MET A 1 -8.66 -0.48 -0.13
C MET A 1 -9.97 -1.06 0.42
N PRO A 2 -10.04 -1.63 1.64
CA PRO A 2 -11.33 -2.13 2.17
C PRO A 2 -12.41 -1.05 2.23
N THR A 3 -12.05 0.16 2.69
CA THR A 3 -12.93 1.33 2.70
C THR A 3 -13.41 1.71 1.30
N TYR A 4 -12.57 1.57 0.26
CA TYR A 4 -12.96 1.85 -1.12
C TYR A 4 -14.05 0.87 -1.60
N PHE A 5 -13.92 -0.42 -1.29
CA PHE A 5 -14.95 -1.40 -1.68
C PHE A 5 -16.26 -1.23 -0.92
N GLN A 6 -16.18 -0.95 0.39
CA GLN A 6 -17.36 -0.79 1.21
C GLN A 6 -18.11 0.51 0.88
N VAL A 7 -17.38 1.58 0.64
CA VAL A 7 -17.94 2.91 0.38
C VAL A 7 -18.21 3.09 -1.10
N VAL A 8 -17.21 3.07 -1.98
CA VAL A 8 -17.39 3.42 -3.41
C VAL A 8 -18.21 2.38 -4.18
N ARG A 9 -18.13 1.09 -3.80
CA ARG A 9 -18.87 0.01 -4.49
C ARG A 9 -20.08 -0.51 -3.74
N GLY A 10 -20.39 0.00 -2.55
CA GLY A 10 -21.49 -0.49 -1.71
C GLY A 10 -21.38 -1.99 -1.38
N ALA A 11 -20.18 -2.58 -1.46
CA ALA A 11 -20.00 -4.00 -1.18
C ALA A 11 -20.07 -4.24 0.33
N SER A 12 -20.72 -5.33 0.76
CA SER A 12 -20.77 -5.67 2.18
C SER A 12 -19.35 -5.85 2.76
N ALA A 13 -19.20 -5.68 4.08
CA ALA A 13 -17.91 -5.86 4.74
C ALA A 13 -17.29 -7.24 4.44
N THR A 14 -18.12 -8.28 4.35
CA THR A 14 -17.73 -9.65 3.99
C THR A 14 -17.18 -9.73 2.56
N VAL A 15 -17.89 -9.15 1.58
CA VAL A 15 -17.46 -9.15 0.17
C VAL A 15 -16.19 -8.32 -0.01
N SER A 16 -16.08 -7.18 0.66
CA SER A 16 -14.89 -6.33 0.63
C SER A 16 -13.65 -7.02 1.22
N GLY A 17 -13.85 -7.86 2.24
CA GLY A 17 -12.80 -8.72 2.79
C GLY A 17 -12.33 -9.75 1.77
N VAL A 18 -13.26 -10.45 1.11
CA VAL A 18 -12.95 -11.42 0.04
C VAL A 18 -12.22 -10.75 -1.13
N LEU A 19 -12.65 -9.55 -1.54
CA LEU A 19 -12.01 -8.77 -2.59
C LEU A 19 -10.62 -8.24 -2.20
N SER A 20 -10.27 -8.24 -0.90
CA SER A 20 -8.94 -7.86 -0.41
C SER A 20 -8.00 -9.08 -0.25
N LEU A 21 -8.49 -10.30 -0.47
CA LEU A 21 -7.66 -11.52 -0.41
C LEU A 21 -6.50 -11.54 -1.42
N PRO A 22 -6.63 -11.05 -2.67
CA PRO A 22 -5.53 -11.12 -3.64
C PRO A 22 -4.27 -10.41 -3.17
N ILE A 23 -4.40 -9.26 -2.52
CA ILE A 23 -3.25 -8.54 -1.97
C ILE A 23 -2.75 -9.21 -0.67
N ALA A 24 -3.67 -9.68 0.18
CA ALA A 24 -3.32 -10.33 1.44
C ALA A 24 -2.55 -11.65 1.24
N ILE A 25 -2.86 -12.41 0.18
CA ILE A 25 -2.18 -13.65 -0.19
C ILE A 25 -1.00 -13.35 -1.13
N GLY A 26 -1.17 -12.41 -2.06
CA GLY A 26 -0.19 -12.07 -3.08
C GLY A 26 1.11 -11.53 -2.49
N VAL A 27 1.04 -10.70 -1.45
CA VAL A 27 2.24 -10.16 -0.78
C VAL A 27 3.09 -11.28 -0.15
N PRO A 28 2.59 -12.12 0.78
CA PRO A 28 3.39 -13.20 1.36
C PRO A 28 3.97 -14.17 0.33
N VAL A 29 3.18 -14.57 -0.67
CA VAL A 29 3.64 -15.47 -1.73
C VAL A 29 4.80 -14.83 -2.51
N ALA A 30 4.66 -13.55 -2.89
CA ALA A 30 5.71 -12.82 -3.58
C ALA A 30 6.96 -12.62 -2.72
N VAL A 31 6.81 -12.36 -1.42
CA VAL A 31 7.94 -12.30 -0.47
C VAL A 31 8.67 -13.64 -0.42
N MET A 32 7.95 -14.76 -0.31
CA MET A 32 8.55 -16.09 -0.28
C MET A 32 9.29 -16.41 -1.59
N CYS A 33 8.67 -16.13 -2.74
CA CYS A 33 9.29 -16.32 -4.05
C CYS A 33 10.53 -15.43 -4.23
N GLY A 34 10.44 -14.14 -3.91
CA GLY A 34 11.55 -13.19 -4.01
C GLY A 34 12.71 -13.54 -3.09
N SER A 35 12.41 -13.98 -1.86
CA SER A 35 13.41 -14.43 -0.89
C SER A 35 14.13 -15.70 -1.35
N SER A 36 13.38 -16.66 -1.88
CA SER A 36 13.93 -17.91 -2.42
C SER A 36 14.80 -17.64 -3.65
N ALA A 37 14.34 -16.78 -4.56
CA ALA A 37 15.07 -16.39 -5.75
C ALA A 37 16.36 -15.64 -5.40
N THR A 38 16.31 -14.73 -4.41
CA THR A 38 17.49 -14.04 -3.89
C THR A 38 18.50 -15.02 -3.30
N SER A 39 18.02 -16.04 -2.56
CA SER A 39 18.87 -17.09 -1.97
C SER A 39 19.55 -17.96 -3.03
N LEU A 40 18.83 -18.29 -4.11
CA LEU A 40 19.35 -19.09 -5.23
C LEU A 40 20.39 -18.32 -6.05
N LEU A 41 20.06 -17.09 -6.45
CA LEU A 41 20.88 -16.25 -7.32
C LEU A 41 22.05 -15.59 -6.58
N GLY A 42 21.95 -15.41 -5.26
CA GLY A 42 23.03 -14.86 -4.44
C GLY A 42 23.24 -13.35 -4.60
N TYR A 43 22.31 -12.64 -5.23
CA TYR A 43 22.31 -11.18 -5.37
C TYR A 43 20.93 -10.63 -5.01
N TYR A 44 20.87 -9.73 -4.03
CA TYR A 44 19.62 -9.05 -3.63
C TYR A 44 19.32 -7.81 -4.47
N ASN A 45 20.33 -7.19 -5.08
CA ASN A 45 20.18 -5.93 -5.79
C ASN A 45 19.20 -5.96 -7.00
N PRO A 46 19.22 -6.97 -7.89
CA PRO A 46 18.26 -7.01 -9.01
C PRO A 46 16.80 -7.11 -8.54
N PHE A 47 16.54 -7.82 -7.44
CA PHE A 47 15.19 -7.93 -6.87
C PHE A 47 14.71 -6.62 -6.25
N MET A 48 15.61 -5.87 -5.61
CA MET A 48 15.31 -4.54 -5.08
C MET A 48 14.99 -3.53 -6.19
N ILE A 49 15.72 -3.57 -7.31
CA ILE A 49 15.44 -2.71 -8.47
C ILE A 49 14.09 -3.06 -9.10
N ILE A 50 13.78 -4.35 -9.26
CA ILE A 50 12.49 -4.81 -9.78
C ILE A 50 11.35 -4.29 -8.88
N THR A 51 11.48 -4.40 -7.56
CA THR A 51 10.48 -3.84 -6.63
C THR A 51 10.40 -2.32 -6.71
N GLY A 52 11.53 -1.63 -6.86
CA GLY A 52 11.59 -0.18 -7.04
C GLY A 52 10.88 0.31 -8.30
N ILE A 53 10.78 -0.51 -9.35
CA ILE A 53 10.08 -0.17 -10.60
C ILE A 53 8.63 -0.65 -10.58
N LEU A 54 8.40 -1.89 -10.12
CA LEU A 54 7.08 -2.52 -10.19
C LEU A 54 6.09 -1.93 -9.18
N THR A 55 6.56 -1.54 -7.99
CA THR A 55 5.71 -0.97 -6.94
C THR A 55 5.13 0.40 -7.32
N PRO A 56 5.90 1.40 -7.81
CA PRO A 56 5.33 2.67 -8.27
C PRO A 56 4.38 2.51 -9.46
N ILE A 57 4.70 1.61 -10.41
CA ILE A 57 3.81 1.33 -11.54
C ILE A 57 2.48 0.77 -11.02
N ALA A 58 2.52 -0.26 -10.17
CA ALA A 58 1.31 -0.85 -9.61
C ALA A 58 0.50 0.15 -8.76
N ALA A 59 1.17 0.96 -7.95
CA ALA A 59 0.53 2.00 -7.15
C ALA A 59 -0.08 3.11 -8.04
N GLY A 60 0.59 3.50 -9.12
CA GLY A 60 0.08 4.46 -10.11
C GLY A 60 -1.15 3.93 -10.83
N LEU A 61 -1.16 2.65 -11.25
CA LEU A 61 -2.35 2.03 -11.84
C LEU A 61 -3.54 2.05 -10.88
N LEU A 62 -3.30 1.88 -9.58
CA LEU A 62 -4.36 1.97 -8.56
C LEU A 62 -4.90 3.39 -8.37
N THR A 63 -4.15 4.45 -8.72
CA THR A 63 -4.68 5.83 -8.73
C THR A 63 -5.54 6.15 -9.94
N SER A 64 -5.38 5.40 -11.04
CA SER A 64 -6.20 5.55 -12.26
C SER A 64 -7.52 4.77 -12.18
N LEU A 65 -7.90 4.30 -10.99
CA LEU A 65 -9.13 3.57 -10.77
C LEU A 65 -10.33 4.50 -10.94
N SER A 66 -11.19 4.15 -11.90
CA SER A 66 -12.48 4.78 -12.12
C SER A 66 -13.60 3.89 -11.59
N VAL A 67 -14.69 4.50 -11.12
CA VAL A 67 -15.84 3.82 -10.50
C VAL A 67 -16.41 2.71 -11.40
N GLU A 68 -16.31 2.85 -12.73
CA GLU A 68 -16.82 1.91 -13.73
C GLU A 68 -15.93 0.70 -14.05
N GLN A 69 -14.72 0.60 -13.49
CA GLN A 69 -13.77 -0.45 -13.90
C GLN A 69 -14.24 -1.89 -13.55
N SER A 70 -13.82 -2.87 -14.36
CA SER A 70 -14.15 -4.27 -14.10
C SER A 70 -13.48 -4.77 -12.80
N LEU A 71 -14.18 -5.62 -12.04
CA LEU A 71 -13.62 -6.24 -10.83
C LEU A 71 -12.33 -7.00 -11.14
N THR A 72 -12.26 -7.66 -12.29
CA THR A 72 -11.08 -8.41 -12.76
C THR A 72 -9.85 -7.51 -12.86
N SER A 73 -9.97 -6.33 -13.46
CA SER A 73 -8.87 -5.36 -13.57
C SER A 73 -8.34 -4.96 -12.21
N LEU A 74 -9.24 -4.74 -11.25
CA LEU A 74 -8.84 -4.34 -9.90
C LEU A 74 -8.14 -5.48 -9.14
N LEU A 75 -8.60 -6.72 -9.28
CA LEU A 75 -7.91 -7.89 -8.71
C LEU A 75 -6.51 -8.05 -9.32
N CYS A 76 -6.37 -7.82 -10.64
CA CYS A 76 -5.07 -7.84 -11.31
C CYS A 76 -4.13 -6.73 -10.80
N TYR A 77 -4.62 -5.51 -10.59
CA TYR A 77 -3.80 -4.41 -10.05
C TYR A 77 -3.35 -4.68 -8.61
N GLN A 78 -4.23 -5.24 -7.79
CA GLN A 78 -3.88 -5.67 -6.43
C GLN A 78 -2.86 -6.80 -6.41
N ALA A 79 -3.00 -7.78 -7.30
CA ALA A 79 -2.03 -8.85 -7.46
C ALA A 79 -0.67 -8.29 -7.90
N LEU A 80 -0.65 -7.39 -8.89
CA LEU A 80 0.57 -6.73 -9.36
C LEU A 80 1.25 -5.91 -8.24
N LEU A 81 0.47 -5.18 -7.45
CA LEU A 81 0.98 -4.45 -6.29
C LEU A 81 1.55 -5.41 -5.25
N GLY A 82 0.86 -6.52 -4.97
CA GLY A 82 1.32 -7.53 -4.03
C GLY A 82 2.65 -8.17 -4.46
N VAL A 83 2.78 -8.47 -5.76
CA VAL A 83 4.03 -8.97 -6.34
C VAL A 83 5.14 -7.93 -6.29
N GLY A 84 4.86 -6.70 -6.72
CA GLY A 84 5.85 -5.61 -6.72
C GLY A 84 6.39 -5.30 -5.33
N ALA A 85 5.50 -5.17 -4.35
CA ALA A 85 5.88 -4.89 -2.97
C ALA A 85 6.60 -6.08 -2.30
N GLY A 86 6.22 -7.33 -2.64
CA GLY A 86 6.74 -8.51 -1.98
C GLY A 86 8.13 -8.95 -2.43
N VAL A 87 8.42 -8.90 -3.74
CA VAL A 87 9.64 -9.51 -4.31
C VAL A 87 10.94 -8.97 -3.71
N GLY A 88 11.01 -7.67 -3.39
CA GLY A 88 12.17 -6.99 -2.83
C GLY A 88 12.07 -6.68 -1.34
N PHE A 89 11.01 -7.12 -0.65
CA PHE A 89 10.73 -6.77 0.74
C PHE A 89 11.86 -7.18 1.71
N GLN A 90 12.43 -8.36 1.50
CA GLN A 90 13.55 -8.87 2.32
C GLN A 90 14.93 -8.33 1.90
N GLY A 91 15.02 -7.58 0.79
CA GLY A 91 16.29 -7.08 0.25
C GLY A 91 17.16 -6.33 1.28
N PRO A 92 16.61 -5.36 2.03
CA PRO A 92 17.37 -4.61 3.03
C PRO A 92 17.95 -5.49 4.16
N GLN A 93 17.19 -6.46 4.66
CA GLN A 93 17.68 -7.37 5.72
C GLN A 93 18.81 -8.26 5.21
N VAL A 94 18.70 -8.76 3.98
CA VAL A 94 19.77 -9.55 3.34
C VAL A 94 21.01 -8.67 3.13
N ALA A 95 20.83 -7.42 2.72
CA ALA A 95 21.94 -6.49 2.53
C ALA A 95 22.67 -6.16 3.84
N ALA A 96 21.95 -5.88 4.93
CA ALA A 96 22.55 -5.65 6.24
C ALA A 96 23.37 -6.85 6.71
N GLN A 97 22.84 -8.07 6.53
CA GLN A 97 23.56 -9.30 6.86
C GLN A 97 24.82 -9.53 6.00
N THR A 98 24.81 -9.02 4.77
CA THR A 98 25.90 -9.23 3.80
C THR A 98 27.01 -8.18 3.96
N ILE A 99 26.66 -6.94 4.29
CA ILE A 99 27.61 -5.80 4.32
C ILE A 99 28.22 -5.61 5.71
N LEU A 100 27.44 -5.84 6.78
CA LEU A 100 27.90 -5.57 8.14
C LEU A 100 28.79 -6.70 8.70
N PRO A 101 29.74 -6.38 9.59
CA PRO A 101 30.43 -7.37 10.41
C PRO A 101 29.43 -8.22 11.21
N VAL A 102 29.79 -9.48 11.50
CA VAL A 102 28.92 -10.44 12.22
C VAL A 102 28.42 -9.88 13.57
N ASN A 103 29.26 -9.09 14.25
CA ASN A 103 28.92 -8.47 15.53
C ASN A 103 27.91 -7.32 15.40
N ASP A 104 27.91 -6.61 14.25
CA ASP A 104 27.06 -5.43 14.04
C ASP A 104 25.81 -5.75 13.21
N SER A 105 25.78 -6.91 12.55
CA SER A 105 24.65 -7.39 11.74
C SER A 105 23.31 -7.39 12.51
N PRO A 106 23.23 -7.88 13.78
CA PRO A 106 21.98 -7.79 14.56
C PRO A 106 21.50 -6.35 14.76
N MET A 107 22.42 -5.40 14.98
CA MET A 107 22.07 -3.99 15.17
C MET A 107 21.55 -3.36 13.88
N GLY A 108 22.16 -3.67 12.74
CA GLY A 108 21.68 -3.22 11.43
C GLY A 108 20.30 -3.79 11.07
N ILE A 109 20.07 -5.08 11.34
CA ILE A 109 18.76 -5.71 11.12
C ILE A 109 17.70 -5.07 12.02
N ALA A 110 18.03 -4.81 13.30
CA ALA A 110 17.10 -4.16 14.22
C ALA A 110 16.67 -2.78 13.73
N LEU A 111 17.60 -1.97 13.20
CA LEU A 111 17.29 -0.66 12.62
C LEU A 111 16.37 -0.77 11.39
N ILE A 112 16.58 -1.78 10.54
CA ILE A 112 15.73 -2.05 9.38
C ILE A 112 14.33 -2.46 9.82
N ILE A 113 14.20 -3.38 10.78
CA ILE A 113 12.90 -3.81 11.31
C ILE A 113 12.17 -2.63 11.97
N PHE A 114 12.90 -1.77 12.69
CA PHE A 114 12.34 -0.55 13.24
C PHE A 114 11.76 0.33 12.14
N ALA A 115 12.53 0.63 11.08
CA ALA A 115 12.06 1.42 9.95
C ALA A 115 10.85 0.79 9.23
N GLN A 116 10.84 -0.54 9.08
CA GLN A 116 9.74 -1.29 8.45
C GLN A 116 8.43 -1.24 9.26
N ASN A 117 8.49 -1.12 10.59
CA ASN A 117 7.28 -1.01 11.42
C ASN A 117 6.87 0.46 11.62
N PHE A 118 7.84 1.34 11.84
CA PHE A 118 7.61 2.75 12.12
C PHE A 118 7.12 3.53 10.89
N GLY A 119 7.72 3.27 9.73
CA GLY A 119 7.36 3.94 8.48
C GLY A 119 5.87 3.81 8.15
N PRO A 120 5.33 2.59 8.01
CA PRO A 120 3.91 2.39 7.75
C PRO A 120 3.02 3.02 8.82
N ALA A 121 3.36 2.91 10.12
CA ALA A 121 2.56 3.48 11.19
C ALA A 121 2.43 5.02 11.10
N LEU A 122 3.53 5.71 10.81
CA LEU A 122 3.52 7.15 10.58
C LEU A 122 2.70 7.53 9.34
N PHE A 123 3.00 6.89 8.20
CA PHE A 123 2.36 7.28 6.94
C PHE A 123 0.88 6.93 6.90
N VAL A 124 0.44 5.84 7.53
CA VAL A 124 -0.99 5.53 7.68
C VAL A 124 -1.71 6.66 8.43
N SER A 125 -1.10 7.22 9.47
CA SER A 125 -1.68 8.33 10.22
C SER A 125 -1.77 9.61 9.37
N ILE A 126 -0.77 9.88 8.53
CA ILE A 126 -0.77 11.01 7.59
C ILE A 126 -1.85 10.81 6.51
N VAL A 127 -1.91 9.63 5.89
CA VAL A 127 -2.94 9.28 4.88
C VAL A 127 -4.33 9.45 5.47
N GLN A 128 -4.56 8.96 6.69
CA GLN A 128 -5.83 9.10 7.38
C GLN A 128 -6.20 10.57 7.62
N THR A 129 -5.23 11.39 8.05
CA THR A 129 -5.45 12.82 8.27
C THR A 129 -5.80 13.55 6.98
N VAL A 130 -5.07 13.27 5.89
CA VAL A 130 -5.33 13.85 4.56
C VAL A 130 -6.71 13.41 4.04
N PHE A 131 -7.03 12.12 4.17
CA PHE A 131 -8.32 11.57 3.78
C PHE A 131 -9.47 12.26 4.52
N THR A 132 -9.41 12.31 5.85
CA THR A 132 -10.43 12.94 6.69
C THR A 132 -10.56 14.44 6.39
N GLY A 133 -9.46 15.17 6.19
CA GLY A 133 -9.49 16.60 5.83
C GLY A 133 -10.12 16.86 4.45
N GLN A 134 -9.78 16.04 3.45
CA GLN A 134 -10.39 16.11 2.11
C GLN A 134 -11.87 15.76 2.16
N LEU A 135 -12.24 14.77 2.97
CA LEU A 135 -13.62 14.34 3.15
C LEU A 135 -14.47 15.47 3.76
N LEU A 136 -13.99 16.13 4.81
CA LEU A 136 -14.68 17.28 5.42
C LEU A 136 -14.83 18.45 4.45
N THR A 137 -13.79 18.76 3.67
CA THR A 137 -13.84 19.85 2.69
C THR A 137 -14.90 19.59 1.59
N ARG A 138 -15.09 18.32 1.21
CA ARG A 138 -15.98 17.94 0.11
C ARG A 138 -17.41 17.64 0.56
N LEU A 139 -17.59 17.13 1.78
CA LEU A 139 -18.89 16.74 2.33
C LEU A 139 -19.45 17.74 3.35
N GLY A 140 -18.64 18.68 3.85
CA GLY A 140 -19.07 19.65 4.87
C GLY A 140 -20.24 20.53 4.42
N SER A 141 -20.36 20.79 3.11
CA SER A 141 -21.51 21.52 2.54
C SER A 141 -22.78 20.66 2.39
N LEU A 142 -22.64 19.33 2.34
CA LEU A 142 -23.74 18.38 2.16
C LEU A 142 -24.25 17.84 3.51
N LEU A 143 -23.39 17.79 4.53
CA LEU A 143 -23.68 17.20 5.84
C LEU A 143 -23.24 18.14 6.99
N PRO A 144 -23.91 19.29 7.18
CA PRO A 144 -23.50 20.32 8.14
C PRO A 144 -23.58 19.88 9.62
N ASN A 145 -24.24 18.76 9.92
CA ASN A 145 -24.45 18.24 11.29
C ASN A 145 -23.63 16.98 11.63
N LEU A 146 -22.78 16.49 10.72
CA LEU A 146 -22.01 15.27 10.97
C LEU A 146 -20.57 15.59 11.36
N ASP A 147 -20.20 15.12 12.55
CA ASP A 147 -18.86 15.27 13.08
C ASP A 147 -17.85 14.38 12.31
N THR A 148 -16.64 14.89 12.16
CA THR A 148 -15.58 14.34 11.29
C THR A 148 -15.22 12.90 11.64
N TYR A 149 -15.26 12.59 12.95
CA TYR A 149 -14.97 11.27 13.48
C TYR A 149 -16.04 10.26 13.08
N SER A 150 -17.31 10.66 13.19
CA SER A 150 -18.48 9.83 12.85
C SER A 150 -18.52 9.51 11.36
N LEU A 151 -18.16 10.46 10.48
CA LEU A 151 -18.06 10.24 9.02
C LEU A 151 -16.97 9.24 8.62
N SER A 152 -15.82 9.25 9.32
CA SER A 152 -14.74 8.30 9.06
C SER A 152 -15.01 6.90 9.63
N ALA A 153 -15.84 6.80 10.66
CA ALA A 153 -16.23 5.56 11.31
C ALA A 153 -17.50 4.91 10.72
N MET A 154 -18.35 5.69 10.05
CA MET A 154 -19.56 5.19 9.38
C MET A 154 -19.25 4.57 8.03
N GLY A 155 -19.78 3.37 7.80
CA GLY A 155 -19.81 2.76 6.47
C GLY A 155 -20.91 3.34 5.58
N MET A 156 -20.90 2.98 4.30
CA MET A 156 -21.92 3.41 3.32
C MET A 156 -23.34 3.11 3.79
N SER A 157 -23.55 1.93 4.39
CA SER A 157 -24.85 1.47 4.88
C SER A 157 -25.41 2.30 6.04
N ASP A 158 -24.55 3.03 6.77
CA ASP A 158 -24.99 3.98 7.78
C ASP A 158 -25.20 5.38 7.19
N LEU A 159 -24.42 5.75 6.16
CA LEU A 159 -24.63 7.00 5.42
C LEU A 159 -26.00 7.06 4.71
N GLU A 160 -26.49 5.96 4.16
CA GLU A 160 -27.83 5.91 3.54
C GLU A 160 -28.97 6.24 4.53
N LYS A 161 -28.73 6.13 5.85
CA LYS A 161 -29.72 6.47 6.89
C LYS A 161 -29.75 7.96 7.22
N TYR A 162 -28.66 8.68 6.97
CA TYR A 162 -28.50 10.09 7.34
C TYR A 162 -28.55 11.04 6.14
N VAL A 163 -28.43 10.52 4.92
CA VAL A 163 -28.40 11.33 3.69
C VAL A 163 -29.64 11.02 2.83
N PRO A 164 -30.37 12.05 2.37
CA PRO A 164 -31.43 11.85 1.39
C PRO A 164 -30.91 11.13 0.13
N SER A 165 -31.69 10.20 -0.41
CA SER A 165 -31.29 9.34 -1.55
C SER A 165 -30.80 10.12 -2.78
N ALA A 166 -31.22 11.39 -2.92
CA ALA A 166 -30.82 12.29 -3.99
C ALA A 166 -29.37 12.78 -3.91
N ASP A 167 -28.79 12.86 -2.70
CA ASP A 167 -27.42 13.35 -2.48
C ASP A 167 -26.40 12.21 -2.31
N ILE A 168 -26.85 10.95 -2.19
CA ILE A 168 -25.97 9.77 -2.11
C ILE A 168 -24.93 9.77 -3.24
N PRO A 169 -25.26 9.98 -4.53
CA PRO A 169 -24.27 10.01 -5.61
C PRO A 169 -23.15 11.04 -5.41
N ARG A 170 -23.49 12.21 -4.87
CA ARG A 170 -22.51 13.27 -4.54
C ARG A 170 -21.62 12.88 -3.37
N VAL A 171 -22.17 12.15 -2.40
CA VAL A 171 -21.39 11.60 -1.29
C VAL A 171 -20.37 10.58 -1.81
N ILE A 172 -20.79 9.66 -2.69
CA ILE A 172 -19.89 8.67 -3.31
C ILE A 172 -18.74 9.37 -4.06
N GLU A 173 -19.06 10.39 -4.86
CA GLU A 173 -18.08 11.15 -5.62
C GLU A 173 -17.08 11.89 -4.71
N GLY A 174 -17.55 12.44 -3.58
CA GLY A 174 -16.72 13.07 -2.56
C GLY A 174 -15.74 12.09 -1.92
N TYR A 175 -16.20 10.89 -1.56
CA TYR A 175 -15.37 9.81 -1.02
C TYR A 175 -14.35 9.30 -2.04
N ASP A 176 -14.78 9.07 -3.29
CA ASP A 176 -13.90 8.62 -4.37
C ASP A 176 -12.74 9.60 -4.58
N LYS A 177 -13.04 10.90 -4.72
CA LYS A 177 -12.01 11.95 -4.85
C LYS A 177 -11.10 12.04 -3.63
N ALA A 178 -11.63 11.90 -2.41
CA ALA A 178 -10.83 11.91 -1.19
C ALA A 178 -9.89 10.70 -1.13
N LEU A 179 -10.37 9.50 -1.48
CA LEU A 179 -9.57 8.27 -1.54
C LEU A 179 -8.50 8.34 -2.62
N THR A 180 -8.84 8.79 -3.82
CA THR A 180 -7.87 8.94 -4.92
C THR A 180 -6.77 9.94 -4.57
N THR A 181 -7.12 11.05 -3.89
CA THR A 181 -6.12 11.99 -3.36
C THR A 181 -5.21 11.33 -2.32
N ALA A 182 -5.78 10.51 -1.43
CA ALA A 182 -5.03 9.79 -0.40
C ALA A 182 -4.09 8.72 -1.00
N PHE A 183 -4.41 8.15 -2.16
CA PHE A 183 -3.57 7.18 -2.87
C PHE A 183 -2.33 7.79 -3.55
N PHE A 184 -2.28 9.11 -3.79
CA PHE A 184 -1.06 9.73 -4.33
C PHE A 184 0.11 9.72 -3.35
N LEU A 185 -0.15 9.75 -2.04
CA LEU A 185 0.91 9.72 -1.03
C LEU A 185 1.73 8.42 -1.07
N PRO A 186 1.13 7.21 -1.03
CA PRO A 186 1.88 5.96 -1.18
C PRO A 186 2.56 5.81 -2.55
N VAL A 187 2.02 6.41 -3.62
CA VAL A 187 2.73 6.46 -4.93
C VAL A 187 4.01 7.27 -4.81
N GLY A 188 3.96 8.45 -4.18
CA GLY A 188 5.15 9.27 -3.94
C GLY A 188 6.21 8.53 -3.11
N LEU A 189 5.79 7.79 -2.08
CA LEU A 189 6.70 6.97 -1.27
C LEU A 189 7.28 5.79 -2.06
N ALA A 190 6.50 5.16 -2.94
CA ALA A 190 6.99 4.12 -3.82
C ALA A 190 8.08 4.66 -4.77
N CYS A 191 7.87 5.84 -5.35
CA CYS A 191 8.90 6.51 -6.17
C CYS A 191 10.15 6.85 -5.35
N ALA A 192 10.01 7.32 -4.11
CA ALA A 192 11.16 7.57 -3.24
C ALA A 192 11.93 6.27 -2.91
N SER A 193 11.21 5.15 -2.73
CA SER A 193 11.83 3.84 -2.51
C SER A 193 12.67 3.36 -3.71
N MET A 194 12.28 3.74 -4.93
CA MET A 194 13.05 3.47 -6.15
C MET A 194 14.43 4.13 -6.11
N ILE A 195 14.50 5.37 -5.62
CA ILE A 195 15.77 6.10 -5.48
C ILE A 195 16.66 5.40 -4.44
N GLY A 196 16.08 4.96 -3.33
CA GLY A 196 16.79 4.15 -2.32
C GLY A 196 17.32 2.83 -2.87
N ALA A 197 16.54 2.13 -3.70
CA ALA A 197 16.96 0.89 -4.35
C ALA A 197 18.10 1.11 -5.36
N LEU A 198 18.09 2.23 -6.10
CA LEU A 198 19.16 2.58 -7.04
C LEU A 198 20.49 2.96 -6.35
N GLY A 199 20.41 3.48 -5.12
CA GLY A 199 21.59 3.83 -4.31
C GLY A 199 22.25 2.65 -3.59
N MET A 200 21.72 1.43 -3.69
CA MET A 200 22.24 0.26 -2.99
C MET A 200 23.50 -0.31 -3.65
N GLU A 201 24.52 -0.59 -2.82
CA GLU A 201 25.76 -1.22 -3.28
C GLU A 201 25.51 -2.63 -3.84
N TRP A 202 26.09 -2.92 -5.00
CA TRP A 202 26.03 -4.23 -5.63
C TRP A 202 26.98 -5.19 -4.89
N ARG A 203 26.50 -5.84 -3.82
CA ARG A 203 27.25 -6.88 -3.10
C ARG A 203 26.62 -8.25 -3.24
N SER A 204 27.46 -9.28 -3.41
CA SER A 204 27.01 -10.67 -3.45
C SER A 204 26.76 -11.20 -2.05
N VAL A 205 25.64 -11.90 -1.89
CA VAL A 205 25.22 -12.62 -0.67
C VAL A 205 26.04 -13.90 -0.49
N LYS A 206 26.64 -14.42 -1.57
CA LYS A 206 27.54 -15.58 -1.47
C LYS A 206 28.88 -15.09 -0.93
N ARG A 207 29.15 -15.37 0.35
CA ARG A 207 30.51 -15.27 0.89
C ARG A 207 31.43 -16.10 0.00
N LYS A 208 32.56 -15.52 -0.41
CA LYS A 208 33.71 -16.30 -0.86
C LYS A 208 34.15 -17.13 0.34
N ASP A 209 34.08 -18.44 0.20
CA ASP A 209 34.78 -19.37 1.09
C ASP A 209 36.27 -18.94 1.11
N VAL A 210 36.76 -18.58 2.30
CA VAL A 210 38.18 -18.50 2.62
C VAL A 210 38.39 -19.35 3.85
#